data_AF-A0A6M1U3S0-F1
#
_entry.id   AF-A0A6M1U3S0-F1
#
_cell.length_a   1.000
_cell.length_b   1.000
_cell.length_c   1.000
_cell.angle_alpha   90.00
_cell.angle_beta   90.00
_cell.angle_gamma   90.00
#
_symmetry.space_group_name_H-M   'P 1'
#
loop_
_entity.id
_entity.type
_entity.pdbx_description
1 polymer ?
#
loop_
_entity_poly.entity_id
_entity_poly.type
_entity_poly.pdbx_seq_one_letter_code
_entity_poly.pdbx_strand_id
1 'polypeptide(L)'
;MPRAEPDFPVKAPVACDDASALTRPRLLLAAARHGMVQYRRDRDLARLLGRVPLPAPAAAELAELEAAAELARRAGSPLWSSIRHVDLLIALLSERALLAPMERPAP
;
A
#
# COMPACT_ATOMS: atom_id res chain seq x y z
N MET A 1 6.26 -38.04 -40.86
CA MET A 1 5.45 -36.92 -40.33
C MET A 1 6.02 -36.49 -38.99
N PRO A 2 6.62 -35.29 -38.85
CA PRO A 2 6.85 -34.71 -37.52
C PRO A 2 5.61 -33.89 -37.11
N ARG A 3 5.16 -34.10 -35.86
CA ARG A 3 4.09 -33.31 -35.21
C ARG A 3 4.52 -31.85 -35.14
N ALA A 4 3.60 -30.96 -35.49
CA ALA A 4 3.72 -29.53 -35.23
C ALA A 4 3.83 -29.28 -33.71
N GLU A 5 4.89 -28.61 -33.29
CA GLU A 5 4.91 -27.94 -31.99
C GLU A 5 4.08 -26.66 -32.09
N PRO A 6 3.21 -26.35 -31.12
CA PRO A 6 2.59 -25.03 -31.08
C PRO A 6 3.63 -24.02 -30.59
N ASP A 7 4.11 -23.21 -31.52
CA ASP A 7 4.79 -21.94 -31.27
C ASP A 7 3.80 -21.01 -30.55
N PHE A 8 3.82 -21.03 -29.22
CA PHE A 8 3.08 -20.07 -28.42
C PHE A 8 3.91 -18.79 -28.39
N PRO A 9 3.51 -17.71 -29.09
CA PRO A 9 4.21 -16.46 -28.97
C PRO A 9 4.13 -16.02 -27.50
N VAL A 10 5.30 -15.93 -26.85
CA VAL A 10 5.46 -15.17 -25.61
C VAL A 10 4.92 -13.77 -25.92
N LYS A 11 3.70 -13.51 -25.46
CA LYS A 11 3.01 -12.25 -25.68
C LYS A 11 3.86 -11.20 -24.97
N ALA A 12 4.49 -10.33 -25.77
CA ALA A 12 5.13 -9.11 -25.29
C ALA A 12 4.18 -8.40 -24.31
N PRO A 13 4.70 -7.75 -23.25
CA PRO A 13 3.85 -7.09 -22.28
C PRO A 13 2.88 -6.17 -23.01
N VAL A 14 1.59 -6.43 -22.76
CA VAL A 14 0.48 -5.64 -23.28
C VAL A 14 0.75 -4.21 -22.84
N ALA A 15 1.03 -3.32 -23.79
CA ALA A 15 1.00 -1.89 -23.54
C ALA A 15 -0.48 -1.55 -23.29
N CYS A 16 -0.88 -1.53 -22.02
CA CYS A 16 -2.20 -1.05 -21.62
C CYS A 16 -2.18 0.48 -21.59
N ASP A 17 -3.22 1.03 -22.21
CA ASP A 17 -3.60 2.43 -22.34
C ASP A 17 -3.22 3.40 -21.20
N ASP A 18 -2.95 4.64 -21.65
CA ASP A 18 -3.42 5.91 -21.11
C ASP A 18 -3.70 5.99 -19.60
N ALA A 19 -2.69 6.40 -18.82
CA ALA A 19 -2.89 6.93 -17.47
C ALA A 19 -1.78 7.88 -17.04
N SER A 20 -1.09 8.48 -18.02
CA SER A 20 0.18 9.21 -17.86
C SER A 20 0.06 10.52 -17.08
N ALA A 21 -1.15 10.94 -16.71
CA ALA A 21 -1.40 12.14 -15.93
C ALA A 21 -2.01 11.89 -14.54
N LEU A 22 -2.17 10.62 -14.11
CA LEU A 22 -2.53 10.37 -12.72
C LEU A 22 -1.29 10.62 -11.87
N THR A 23 -1.26 11.72 -11.13
CA THR A 23 -0.24 11.98 -10.09
C THR A 23 -0.44 10.94 -8.98
N ARG A 24 0.05 9.72 -9.21
CA ARG A 24 -0.21 8.50 -8.42
C ARG A 24 0.26 8.52 -6.95
N PRO A 25 1.00 9.51 -6.42
CA PRO A 25 1.12 9.67 -4.96
C PRO A 25 -0.16 10.18 -4.29
N ARG A 26 -0.91 11.09 -4.95
CA ARG A 26 -2.09 11.72 -4.34
C ARG A 26 -3.26 10.76 -4.22
N LEU A 27 -3.41 9.84 -5.18
CA LEU A 27 -4.51 8.88 -5.19
C LEU A 27 -4.40 7.84 -4.07
N LEU A 28 -3.21 7.26 -3.86
CA LEU A 28 -2.98 6.28 -2.78
C LEU A 28 -3.24 6.91 -1.40
N LEU A 29 -2.74 8.13 -1.20
CA LEU A 29 -2.95 8.85 0.05
C LEU A 29 -4.42 9.25 0.24
N ALA A 30 -5.13 9.63 -0.83
CA ALA A 30 -6.56 9.92 -0.77
C ALA A 30 -7.37 8.67 -0.40
N ALA A 31 -7.11 7.54 -1.06
CA ALA A 31 -7.76 6.26 -0.73
C ALA A 31 -7.49 5.87 0.73
N ALA A 32 -6.24 6.01 1.19
CA ALA A 32 -5.88 5.71 2.56
C ALA A 32 -6.63 6.60 3.57
N ARG A 33 -6.73 7.91 3.32
CA ARG A 33 -7.48 8.84 4.18
C ARG A 33 -8.95 8.44 4.32
N HIS A 34 -9.61 8.03 3.24
CA HIS A 34 -10.97 7.51 3.32
C HIS A 34 -11.05 6.19 4.09
N GLY A 35 -10.05 5.32 3.94
CA GLY A 35 -9.95 4.04 4.64
C GLY A 35 -9.69 4.15 6.14
N MET A 36 -9.11 5.25 6.63
CA MET A 36 -8.86 5.47 8.07
C MET A 36 -10.13 5.35 8.92
N VAL A 37 -11.30 5.74 8.38
CA VAL A 37 -12.59 5.65 9.09
C VAL A 37 -12.98 4.18 9.39
N GLN A 38 -12.47 3.23 8.61
CA GLN A 38 -12.75 1.80 8.73
C GLN A 38 -11.60 1.02 9.40
N TYR A 39 -10.54 1.71 9.81
CA TYR A 39 -9.38 1.11 10.44
C TYR A 39 -9.75 0.51 11.80
N ARG A 40 -9.41 -0.77 11.98
CA ARG A 40 -9.57 -1.51 13.23
C ARG A 40 -8.23 -2.09 13.64
N ARG A 41 -7.60 -1.42 14.61
CA ARG A 41 -6.24 -1.71 15.09
C ARG A 41 -5.96 -3.20 15.30
N ASP A 42 -6.80 -3.90 16.06
CA ASP A 42 -6.58 -5.32 16.38
C ASP A 42 -6.61 -6.22 15.13
N ARG A 43 -7.57 -6.00 14.23
CA ARG A 43 -7.74 -6.79 13.00
C ARG A 43 -6.63 -6.48 12.00
N ASP A 44 -6.42 -5.20 11.75
CA ASP A 44 -5.59 -4.74 10.64
C ASP A 44 -4.10 -4.88 10.95
N LEU A 45 -3.67 -4.62 12.20
CA LEU A 45 -2.28 -4.87 12.60
C LEU A 45 -1.97 -6.37 12.68
N ALA A 46 -2.89 -7.19 13.20
CA ALA A 46 -2.69 -8.64 13.18
C ALA A 46 -2.53 -9.18 11.76
N ARG A 47 -3.29 -8.67 10.80
CA ARG A 47 -3.16 -9.03 9.38
C ARG A 47 -1.86 -8.54 8.74
N LEU A 48 -1.43 -7.31 9.03
CA LEU A 48 -0.28 -6.69 8.37
C LEU A 48 1.07 -7.04 9.00
N LEU A 49 1.11 -7.17 10.33
CA LEU A 49 2.33 -7.36 11.13
C LEU A 49 2.38 -8.72 11.85
N GLY A 50 1.31 -9.52 11.77
CA GLY A 50 1.19 -10.79 12.51
C GLY A 50 0.97 -10.62 14.02
N ARG A 51 0.91 -9.37 14.52
CA ARG A 51 0.76 -9.02 15.93
C ARG A 51 0.18 -7.62 16.08
N VAL A 52 -0.20 -7.26 17.31
CA VAL A 52 -0.76 -5.93 17.65
C VAL A 52 0.19 -5.23 18.63
N PRO A 53 1.28 -4.57 18.16
CA PRO A 53 2.22 -3.88 19.02
C PRO A 53 1.63 -2.59 19.62
N LEU A 54 2.38 -1.88 20.46
CA LEU A 54 2.01 -0.52 20.92
C LEU A 54 2.04 0.50 19.75
N PRO A 55 1.36 1.66 19.86
CA PRO A 55 1.20 2.58 18.73
C PRO A 55 2.50 3.10 18.13
N ALA A 56 3.47 3.50 18.95
CA ALA A 56 4.77 4.00 18.48
C ALA A 56 5.57 2.95 17.68
N PRO A 57 5.81 1.73 18.21
CA PRO A 57 6.50 0.70 17.43
C PRO A 57 5.70 0.22 16.22
N ALA A 58 4.36 0.17 16.30
CA ALA A 58 3.51 -0.13 15.15
C ALA A 58 3.71 0.87 14.01
N ALA A 59 3.66 2.18 14.32
CA ALA A 59 3.85 3.24 13.34
C ALA A 59 5.25 3.20 12.70
N ALA A 60 6.29 2.91 13.48
CA ALA A 60 7.66 2.79 12.96
C ALA A 60 7.79 1.61 11.99
N GLU A 61 7.32 0.42 12.36
CA GLU A 61 7.37 -0.77 11.50
C GLU A 61 6.52 -0.60 10.22
N LEU A 62 5.33 0.01 10.34
CA LEU A 62 4.49 0.32 9.20
C LEU A 62 5.15 1.33 8.24
N ALA A 63 5.93 2.29 8.74
CA ALA A 63 6.66 3.24 7.91
C ALA A 63 7.75 2.54 7.08
N GLU A 64 8.49 1.59 7.68
CA GLU A 64 9.49 0.79 6.96
C GLU A 64 8.84 -0.07 5.86
N LEU A 65 7.72 -0.74 6.19
CA LEU A 65 6.98 -1.55 5.22
C LEU A 65 6.38 -0.70 4.08
N GLU A 66 5.90 0.50 4.38
CA GLU A 66 5.40 1.44 3.39
C GLU A 66 6.52 1.93 2.46
N ALA A 67 7.69 2.29 3.02
CA ALA A 67 8.85 2.70 2.23
C ALA A 67 9.32 1.59 1.28
N ALA A 68 9.32 0.33 1.74
CA ALA A 68 9.61 -0.82 0.89
C ALA A 68 8.57 -1.00 -0.24
N ALA A 69 7.28 -0.79 0.06
CA ALA A 69 6.22 -0.85 -0.94
C ALA A 69 6.34 0.28 -1.98
N GLU A 70 6.70 1.49 -1.57
CA GLU A 70 6.96 2.62 -2.46
C GLU A 70 8.16 2.38 -3.37
N LEU A 71 9.24 1.78 -2.85
CA LEU A 71 10.38 1.38 -3.67
C LEU A 71 9.96 0.35 -4.73
N ALA A 72 9.20 -0.68 -4.34
CA ALA A 72 8.67 -1.69 -5.26
C ALA A 72 7.75 -1.07 -6.33
N ARG A 73 6.92 -0.10 -5.95
CA ARG A 73 6.07 0.66 -6.88
C ARG A 73 6.91 1.40 -7.92
N ARG A 74 7.94 2.13 -7.48
CA ARG A 74 8.82 2.91 -8.36
C ARG A 74 9.61 2.02 -9.31
N ALA A 75 10.00 0.85 -8.85
CA ALA A 75 10.69 -0.14 -9.67
C ALA A 75 9.76 -0.87 -10.66
N GLY A 76 8.44 -0.63 -10.62
CA GLY A 76 7.48 -1.37 -11.45
C GLY A 76 7.45 -2.87 -11.14
N SER A 77 7.74 -3.24 -9.88
CA SER A 77 7.86 -4.63 -9.48
C SER A 77 6.54 -5.39 -9.71
N PRO A 78 6.56 -6.59 -10.31
CA PRO A 78 5.37 -7.42 -10.48
C PRO A 78 4.83 -7.93 -9.13
N LEU A 79 5.63 -7.85 -8.06
CA LEU A 79 5.22 -8.20 -6.70
C LEU A 79 4.58 -7.02 -5.95
N TRP A 80 4.59 -5.81 -6.52
CA TRP A 80 3.94 -4.66 -5.91
C TRP A 80 2.41 -4.81 -6.01
N SER A 81 1.74 -4.63 -4.88
CA SER A 81 0.28 -4.63 -4.78
C SER A 81 -0.19 -3.27 -4.30
N SER A 82 -1.00 -2.59 -5.11
CA SER A 82 -1.64 -1.34 -4.74
C SER A 82 -2.58 -1.49 -3.54
N ILE A 83 -3.29 -2.63 -3.44
CA ILE A 83 -4.16 -2.96 -2.31
C ILE A 83 -3.35 -3.00 -1.01
N ARG A 84 -2.23 -3.75 -1.02
CA ARG A 84 -1.35 -3.83 0.17
C ARG A 84 -0.74 -2.48 0.53
N HIS A 85 -0.37 -1.66 -0.46
CA HIS A 85 0.18 -0.32 -0.20
C HIS A 85 -0.86 0.60 0.45
N VAL A 86 -2.10 0.58 -0.05
CA VAL A 86 -3.20 1.34 0.57
C VAL A 86 -3.45 0.84 2.00
N ASP A 87 -3.47 -0.47 2.26
CA ASP A 87 -3.62 -1.01 3.61
C ASP A 87 -2.53 -0.52 4.57
N LEU A 88 -1.26 -0.52 4.13
CA LEU A 88 -0.14 -0.01 4.89
C LEU A 88 -0.30 1.48 5.20
N LEU A 89 -0.70 2.28 4.20
CA LEU A 89 -0.96 3.71 4.38
C LEU A 89 -2.14 3.98 5.34
N ILE A 90 -3.24 3.21 5.24
CA ILE A 90 -4.37 3.33 6.17
C ILE A 90 -3.90 3.10 7.61
N ALA A 91 -3.18 1.99 7.83
CA ALA A 91 -2.69 1.65 9.15
C ALA A 91 -1.67 2.68 9.66
N LEU A 92 -0.71 3.09 8.83
CA LEU A 92 0.32 4.06 9.21
C LEU A 92 -0.27 5.41 9.60
N LEU A 93 -1.17 5.95 8.78
CA LEU A 93 -1.81 7.25 9.07
C LEU A 93 -2.67 7.17 10.32
N SER A 94 -3.37 6.06 10.53
CA SER A 94 -4.22 5.85 11.71
C SER A 94 -3.38 5.73 12.99
N GLU A 95 -2.30 4.95 12.98
CA GLU A 95 -1.40 4.83 14.13
C GLU A 95 -0.69 6.16 14.43
N ARG A 96 -0.31 6.94 13.41
CA ARG A 96 0.24 8.30 13.60
C ARG A 96 -0.79 9.26 14.18
N ALA A 97 -2.05 9.15 13.79
CA ALA A 97 -3.13 9.96 14.36
C ALA A 97 -3.37 9.63 15.85
N LEU A 98 -3.18 8.38 16.27
CA LEU A 98 -3.24 8.00 17.68
C LEU A 98 -2.07 8.55 18.52
N LEU A 99 -0.91 8.74 17.88
CA LEU A 99 0.29 9.31 18.52
C LEU A 99 0.28 10.84 18.52
N ALA A 100 -0.49 11.46 17.63
CA ALA A 100 -0.64 12.90 17.62
C ALA A 100 -1.23 13.34 18.97
N PRO A 101 -0.64 14.35 19.64
CA PRO A 101 -1.26 14.95 20.80
C PRO A 101 -2.70 15.35 20.43
N MET A 102 -3.65 15.17 21.35
CA MET A 102 -4.94 15.83 21.22
C MET A 102 -4.67 17.34 21.20
N GLU A 103 -4.51 17.91 20.01
CA GLU A 103 -4.33 19.33 19.83
C GLU A 103 -5.66 19.98 20.21
N ARG A 104 -5.76 20.38 21.48
CA ARG A 104 -6.85 21.19 21.98
C ARG A 104 -6.80 22.48 21.16
N PRO A 105 -7.80 22.81 20.32
CA PRO A 105 -7.79 24.07 19.63
C PRO A 105 -7.70 25.18 20.69
N ALA A 106 -6.65 26.01 20.57
CA ALA A 106 -6.50 27.19 21.40
C ALA A 106 -7.70 28.12 21.16
N PRO A 107 -8.20 28.81 22.20
CA PRO A 107 -9.40 29.64 22.12
C PRO A 107 -9.26 30.80 21.14
#